data_AF-A0A662T5N1-F1
#
_entry.id   AF-A0A662T5N1-F1
#
_cell.length_a   1.000
_cell.length_b   1.000
_cell.length_c   1.000
_cell.angle_alpha   90.00
_cell.angle_beta   90.00
_cell.angle_gamma   90.00
#
_symmetry.space_group_name_H-M   'P 1'
#
loop_
_entity.id
_entity.type
_entity.pdbx_description
1 polymer ?
#
loop_
_entity_poly.entity_id
_entity_poly.type
_entity_poly.pdbx_seq_one_letter_code
_entity_poly.pdbx_strand_id
1 'polypeptide(L)' 'MILDVIKTEKPQKIDKKIMSKLKEAGMYRKVSFMRKELVNCPKESKQISPLNCMICEYFMRRIKGKIYCKYAK' A
#
# COMPACT_ATOMS: atom_id res chain seq x y z
N MET A 1 -10.42 -8.55 -6.30
CA MET A 1 -11.07 -7.97 -5.10
C MET A 1 -10.72 -6.49 -4.99
N ILE A 2 -11.64 -5.70 -4.43
CA ILE A 2 -11.45 -4.27 -4.17
C ILE A 2 -11.20 -4.09 -2.68
N LEU A 3 -10.13 -3.39 -2.31
CA LEU A 3 -9.76 -3.07 -0.93
C LEU A 3 -9.98 -1.59 -0.68
N ASP A 4 -10.73 -1.26 0.36
CA ASP A 4 -10.92 0.13 0.78
C ASP A 4 -9.72 0.62 1.59
N VAL A 5 -9.36 1.89 1.37
CA VAL A 5 -8.25 2.54 2.05
C VAL A 5 -8.77 3.25 3.30
N ILE A 6 -8.28 2.83 4.45
CA ILE A 6 -8.56 3.40 5.76
C ILE A 6 -7.49 4.46 6.04
N LYS A 7 -7.89 5.70 6.34
CA LYS A 7 -6.94 6.75 6.74
C LYS A 7 -6.65 6.65 8.23
N THR A 8 -5.39 6.78 8.60
CA THR A 8 -4.92 6.78 9.99
C THR A 8 -4.20 8.08 10.29
N GLU A 9 -4.37 8.63 11.49
CA GLU A 9 -3.68 9.85 11.89
C GLU A 9 -2.17 9.61 12.07
N LYS A 10 -1.82 8.40 12.52
CA LYS A 10 -0.44 7.98 12.75
C LYS A 10 0.17 7.37 11.48
N PRO A 11 1.39 7.78 11.09
CA PRO A 11 2.12 7.14 10.01
C PRO A 11 2.55 5.73 10.42
N GLN A 12 2.24 4.76 9.59
CA GLN A 12 2.58 3.36 9.82
C GLN A 12 4.07 3.13 9.52
N LYS A 13 4.68 2.23 10.29
CA LYS A 13 6.06 1.81 10.07
C LYS A 13 6.11 0.94 8.83
N ILE A 14 6.85 1.40 7.82
CA ILE A 14 7.06 0.66 6.57
C ILE A 14 8.39 -0.09 6.66
N ASP A 15 8.45 -1.27 6.05
CA ASP A 15 9.69 -2.01 5.88
C ASP A 15 10.75 -1.22 5.10
N LYS A 16 12.00 -1.29 5.58
CA LYS A 16 13.14 -0.58 4.99
C LYS A 16 13.37 -0.96 3.52
N LYS A 17 13.12 -2.22 3.15
CA LYS A 17 13.24 -2.71 1.75
C LYS A 17 12.32 -1.94 0.81
N ILE A 18 11.08 -1.71 1.23
CA ILE A 18 10.06 -1.00 0.46
C ILE A 18 10.45 0.47 0.36
N MET A 19 10.93 1.02 1.46
CA MET A 19 11.41 2.39 1.52
C MET A 19 12.58 2.64 0.55
N SER A 20 13.52 1.69 0.41
CA SER A 20 14.63 1.79 -0.55
C SER A 20 14.11 1.76 -1.99
N LYS A 21 13.28 0.78 -2.33
CA LYS A 21 12.68 0.68 -3.68
C LYS A 21 11.90 1.93 -4.07
N LEU A 22 11.14 2.52 -3.13
CA LEU A 22 10.40 3.76 -3.38
C LEU A 22 11.32 4.98 -3.57
N LYS A 23 12.48 5.01 -2.91
CA LYS A 23 13.50 6.04 -3.12
C LYS A 23 14.19 5.88 -4.47
N GLU A 24 14.58 4.66 -4.83
CA GLU A 24 15.17 4.32 -6.13
C GLU A 24 14.23 4.67 -7.28
N ALA A 25 12.93 4.41 -7.14
CA ALA A 25 11.91 4.80 -8.12
C ALA A 25 11.60 6.31 -8.15
N GLY A 26 12.22 7.13 -7.29
CA GLY A 26 11.95 8.57 -7.18
C GLY A 26 10.55 8.92 -6.66
N MET A 27 9.78 7.93 -6.18
CA MET A 27 8.38 8.10 -5.78
C MET A 27 8.22 8.42 -4.29
N TYR A 28 9.27 8.28 -3.49
CA TYR A 28 9.25 8.42 -2.03
C TYR A 28 8.48 9.65 -1.52
N ARG A 29 8.74 10.84 -2.09
CA ARG A 29 8.07 12.09 -1.68
C ARG A 29 6.59 12.09 -2.07
N LYS A 30 6.28 11.61 -3.28
CA LYS A 30 4.90 11.58 -3.81
C LYS A 30 4.01 10.63 -3.04
N VAL A 31 4.55 9.52 -2.53
CA VAL A 31 3.76 8.49 -1.84
C VAL A 31 3.85 8.56 -0.31
N SER A 32 4.58 9.54 0.24
CA SER A 32 4.76 9.70 1.69
C SER A 32 3.43 9.86 2.45
N PHE A 33 2.42 10.49 1.84
CA PHE A 33 1.09 10.65 2.42
C PHE A 33 0.39 9.29 2.65
N MET A 34 0.70 8.27 1.83
CA MET A 34 0.12 6.92 1.94
C MET A 34 0.61 6.15 3.18
N ARG A 35 1.57 6.71 3.93
CA ARG A 35 1.97 6.18 5.24
C ARG A 35 0.87 6.28 6.28
N LYS A 36 -0.01 7.26 6.10
CA LYS A 36 -1.19 7.50 6.93
C LYS A 36 -2.41 6.77 6.38
N GLU A 37 -2.19 5.72 5.61
CA GLU A 37 -3.22 4.91 5.00
C GLU A 37 -2.96 3.43 5.32
N LEU A 38 -4.03 2.68 5.49
CA LEU A 38 -4.06 1.24 5.75
C LEU A 38 -5.05 0.57 4.81
N VAL A 39 -4.74 -0.66 4.45
CA VAL A 39 -5.63 -1.55 3.71
C VAL A 39 -5.63 -2.92 4.36
N ASN A 40 -6.80 -3.55 4.40
CA ASN A 40 -6.93 -4.94 4.85
C ASN A 40 -6.40 -5.86 3.75
N CYS A 41 -5.22 -6.44 3.95
CA CYS A 41 -4.63 -7.36 2.99
C CYS A 41 -5.28 -8.74 3.11
N PRO A 42 -5.88 -9.29 2.04
CA PRO A 42 -6.46 -10.63 2.09
C PRO A 42 -5.39 -11.73 2.18
N LYS A 43 -4.18 -11.50 1.67
CA LYS A 43 -3.07 -12.46 1.70
C LYS A 43 -2.50 -12.63 3.11
N GLU A 44 -2.32 -11.53 3.82
CA GLU A 44 -1.69 -11.54 5.14
C GLU A 44 -2.70 -11.49 6.30
N SER A 45 -3.99 -11.36 5.98
CA SER A 45 -5.08 -11.21 6.96
C SER A 45 -4.81 -10.13 8.01
N LYS A 46 -4.09 -9.08 7.62
CA LYS A 46 -3.63 -7.97 8.47
C LYS A 46 -3.76 -6.65 7.74
N GLN A 47 -3.80 -5.57 8.53
CA GLN A 47 -3.72 -4.21 8.01
C GLN A 47 -2.29 -3.89 7.62
N ILE A 48 -2.09 -3.55 6.35
CA ILE A 48 -0.79 -3.14 5.81
C ILE A 48 -0.90 -1.76 5.17
N SER A 49 0.24 -1.09 5.02
CA SER A 49 0.26 0.15 4.26
C SER A 49 0.02 -0.12 2.76
N PRO A 50 -0.77 0.72 2.07
CA PRO A 50 -0.90 0.72 0.61
C PRO A 50 0.42 0.75 -0.16
N LEU A 51 1.47 1.28 0.47
CA LEU A 51 2.81 1.31 -0.09
C LEU A 51 3.38 -0.09 -0.30
N ASN A 52 3.03 -1.04 0.57
CA ASN A 52 3.40 -2.44 0.42
C ASN A 52 2.67 -3.05 -0.78
N CYS A 53 1.43 -2.62 -1.04
CA CYS A 53 0.70 -3.04 -2.22
C CYS A 53 1.38 -2.56 -3.51
N MET A 54 1.95 -1.35 -3.57
CA MET A 54 2.56 -0.83 -4.81
C MET A 54 3.69 -1.70 -5.37
N ILE A 55 4.37 -2.46 -4.51
CA ILE A 55 5.46 -3.37 -4.91
C ILE A 55 5.02 -4.85 -4.91
N CYS A 56 3.75 -5.10 -4.64
CA CYS A 56 3.18 -6.44 -4.57
C CYS A 56 2.82 -6.93 -5.96
N GLU A 57 3.16 -8.18 -6.28
CA GLU A 57 2.81 -8.84 -7.55
C GLU A 57 1.30 -8.89 -7.83
N TYR A 58 0.46 -8.88 -6.78
CA TYR A 58 -0.99 -8.93 -6.91
C TYR A 58 -1.66 -7.56 -7.04
N PHE A 59 -0.88 -6.48 -6.92
CA PHE A 59 -1.41 -5.13 -7.08
C PHE A 59 -1.66 -4.83 -8.54
N MET A 60 -2.90 -4.49 -8.88
CA MET A 60 -3.27 -4.09 -10.23
C MET A 60 -3.23 -2.57 -10.38
N ARG A 61 -3.99 -1.85 -9.54
CA ARG A 61 -4.13 -0.39 -9.61
C ARG A 61 -4.82 0.20 -8.39
N ARG A 62 -4.64 1.50 -8.19
CA ARG A 62 -5.39 2.31 -7.22
C ARG A 62 -6.31 3.27 -7.98
N ILE A 63 -7.62 3.26 -7.69
CA ILE A 63 -8.60 4.17 -8.31
C ILE A 63 -9.54 4.69 -7.22
N LYS A 64 -9.76 6.01 -7.16
CA LYS A 64 -10.70 6.68 -6.23
C LYS A 64 -10.57 6.22 -4.76
N GLY A 65 -9.34 6.05 -4.27
CA GLY A 65 -9.11 5.62 -2.88
C GLY A 65 -9.37 4.14 -2.62
N LYS A 66 -9.45 3.31 -3.67
CA LYS A 66 -9.58 1.85 -3.57
C LYS A 66 -8.41 1.16 -4.26
N ILE A 67 -7.95 0.05 -3.69
CA ILE A 67 -6.90 -0.81 -4.27
C ILE A 67 -7.53 -2.02 -4.92
N TYR A 68 -7.19 -2.26 -6.18
CA TYR A 68 -7.60 -3.44 -6.93
C TYR A 68 -6.51 -4.51 -6.76
N CYS A 69 -6.85 -5.59 -6.07
CA CYS A 69 -5.96 -6.71 -5.78
C CYS A 69 -6.42 -7.98 -6.52
N LYS A 70 -5.47 -8.67 -7.16
CA LYS A 70 -5.71 -9.89 -7.94
C LYS A 70 -5.69 -11.17 -7.08
N TYR A 71 -5.12 -11.14 -5.87
CA TYR A 71 -4.85 -12.33 -5.05
C TYR A 71 -6.09 -13.17 -4.72
N ALA A 72 -7.21 -12.53 -4.38
CA ALA A 72 -8.44 -13.23 -4.04
C ALA A 72 -9.29 -13.49 -5.29
N LYS A 73 -8.77 -14.32 -6.21
CA LYS A 73 -9.50 -14.82 -7.36
C LYS A 73 -9.50 -16.34 -7.34
#